data_AF-A0A8S3CD78-F1
#
_entry.id   AF-A0A8S3CD78-F1
#
_cell.length_a   1.000
_cell.length_b   1.000
_cell.length_c   1.000
_cell.angle_alpha   90.00
_cell.angle_beta   90.00
_cell.angle_gamma   90.00
#
_symmetry.space_group_name_H-M   'P 1'
#
loop_
_entity.id
_entity.type
_entity.pdbx_description
1 polymer ?
#
loop_
_entity_poly.entity_id
_entity_poly.type
_entity_poly.pdbx_seq_one_letter_code
_entity_poly.pdbx_strand_id
1 'polypeptide(L)'
;YHPLKQLLNERQESSRLEKININVVAQLIKFLDPWKYVMNEIQLSNSPSLFITLPCIAYLKQQITKSERTMRGGTSFFAKRSLQLLESMFKIEHLHVMGIFLHPNYKQLKYATQIQIIECHNSCRLAIPSSSTSTYSASNDNNEINKPLTKKLKRFLESLMDDITPHKFSRKIFAVPCSSAAVEREFSAAGQLVTQRRSNIKPSTINDILFLRSIENSKRLT
;
A
#
# COMPACT_ATOMS: atom_id res chain seq x y z
N TYR A 1 26.06 2.62 -18.75
CA TYR A 1 26.60 1.52 -19.56
C TYR A 1 28.00 1.82 -20.07
N HIS A 2 28.21 2.95 -20.78
CA HIS A 2 29.54 3.33 -21.31
C HIS A 2 30.67 3.40 -20.26
N PRO A 3 30.46 3.99 -19.06
CA PRO A 3 31.52 4.04 -18.04
C PRO A 3 31.88 2.66 -17.49
N LEU A 4 30.90 1.77 -17.36
CA LEU A 4 31.10 0.41 -16.86
C LEU A 4 31.85 -0.46 -17.87
N LYS A 5 31.53 -0.33 -19.16
CA LYS A 5 32.21 -1.05 -20.24
C LYS A 5 33.67 -0.60 -20.37
N GLN A 6 33.92 0.70 -20.24
CA GLN A 6 35.28 1.24 -20.21
C GLN A 6 36.10 0.68 -19.04
N LEU A 7 35.54 0.69 -17.82
CA LEU A 7 36.20 0.17 -16.63
C LEU A 7 36.51 -1.33 -16.72
N LEU A 8 35.63 -2.11 -17.35
CA LEU A 8 35.86 -3.56 -17.54
C LEU A 8 36.89 -3.84 -18.64
N ASN A 9 36.97 -2.99 -19.66
CA ASN A 9 38.04 -3.08 -20.66
C ASN A 9 39.41 -2.74 -20.06
N GLU A 10 39.49 -1.70 -19.22
CA GLU A 10 40.71 -1.33 -18.48
C GLU A 10 41.20 -2.45 -17.56
N ARG A 11 40.28 -3.28 -17.05
CA ARG A 11 40.58 -4.42 -16.16
C ARG A 11 40.68 -5.77 -16.87
N GLN A 12 40.54 -5.82 -18.20
CA GLN A 12 40.51 -7.07 -18.97
C GLN A 12 39.40 -8.06 -18.52
N GLU A 13 38.28 -7.53 -18.00
CA GLU A 13 37.14 -8.32 -17.48
C GLU A 13 35.88 -8.18 -18.37
N SER A 14 36.06 -7.87 -19.66
CA SER A 14 34.96 -7.57 -20.60
C SER A 14 33.97 -8.74 -20.77
N SER A 15 34.40 -9.97 -20.52
CA SER A 15 33.57 -11.19 -20.57
C SER A 15 32.37 -11.15 -19.62
N ARG A 16 32.42 -10.35 -18.54
CA ARG A 16 31.31 -10.19 -17.59
C ARG A 16 30.06 -9.55 -18.20
N LEU A 17 30.19 -8.80 -19.29
CA LEU A 17 29.06 -8.15 -19.97
C LEU A 17 28.55 -8.91 -21.20
N GLU A 18 29.22 -9.98 -21.65
CA GLU A 18 28.90 -10.67 -22.91
C GLU A 18 27.48 -11.23 -22.94
N LYS A 19 26.96 -11.71 -21.80
CA LYS A 19 25.62 -12.28 -21.69
C LYS A 19 24.52 -11.25 -21.43
N ILE A 20 24.87 -9.98 -21.25
CA ILE A 20 23.91 -8.94 -20.87
C ILE A 20 23.39 -8.23 -22.11
N ASN A 21 22.10 -8.44 -22.39
CA ASN A 21 21.40 -7.69 -23.41
C ASN A 21 20.87 -6.37 -22.84
N ILE A 22 21.48 -5.25 -23.25
CA ILE A 22 21.14 -3.89 -22.77
C ILE A 22 19.69 -3.53 -23.08
N ASN A 23 19.17 -3.97 -24.23
CA ASN A 23 17.80 -3.67 -24.64
C ASN A 23 16.80 -4.36 -23.71
N VAL A 24 17.09 -5.60 -23.32
CA VAL A 24 16.29 -6.32 -22.31
C VAL A 24 16.36 -5.61 -20.96
N VAL A 25 17.54 -5.18 -20.52
CA VAL A 25 17.70 -4.41 -19.28
C VAL A 25 16.90 -3.10 -19.32
N ALA A 26 16.96 -2.35 -20.42
CA ALA A 26 16.20 -1.12 -20.59
C ALA A 26 14.68 -1.35 -20.59
N GLN A 27 14.21 -2.45 -21.21
CA GLN A 27 12.80 -2.86 -21.14
C GLN A 27 12.39 -3.24 -19.72
N LEU A 28 13.25 -3.95 -18.98
CA LEU A 28 13.00 -4.32 -17.59
C LEU A 28 12.93 -3.10 -16.66
N ILE A 29 13.82 -2.12 -16.84
CA ILE A 29 13.76 -0.86 -16.08
C ILE A 29 12.39 -0.18 -16.29
N LYS A 30 11.97 -0.03 -17.55
CA LYS A 30 10.64 0.56 -17.88
C LYS A 30 9.48 -0.27 -17.31
N PHE A 31 9.60 -1.59 -17.33
CA PHE A 31 8.61 -2.49 -16.74
C PHE A 31 8.49 -2.33 -15.21
N LEU A 32 9.57 -1.94 -14.54
CA LEU A 32 9.61 -1.73 -13.09
C LEU A 32 9.14 -0.33 -12.65
N ASP A 33 8.99 0.63 -13.56
CA ASP A 33 8.55 2.00 -13.20
C ASP A 33 7.20 2.05 -12.46
N PRO A 34 6.15 1.29 -12.85
CA PRO A 34 4.90 1.24 -12.10
C PRO A 34 5.07 0.72 -10.67
N TRP A 35 6.00 -0.21 -10.44
CA TRP A 35 6.30 -0.72 -9.10
C TRP A 35 6.95 0.36 -8.25
N LYS A 36 7.89 1.10 -8.80
CA LYS A 36 8.52 2.23 -8.11
C LYS A 36 7.49 3.27 -7.69
N TYR A 37 6.56 3.61 -8.58
CA TYR A 37 5.46 4.52 -8.26
C TYR A 37 4.60 4.00 -7.11
N VAL A 38 4.10 2.75 -7.21
CA VAL A 38 3.26 2.14 -6.17
C VAL A 38 3.97 2.07 -4.83
N MET A 39 5.25 1.69 -4.81
CA MET A 39 6.04 1.61 -3.58
C MET A 39 6.18 2.99 -2.92
N ASN A 40 6.43 4.04 -3.70
CA ASN A 40 6.51 5.40 -3.17
C ASN A 40 5.21 5.84 -2.50
N GLU A 41 4.06 5.54 -3.12
CA GLU A 41 2.74 5.90 -2.59
C GLU A 41 2.41 5.12 -1.31
N ILE A 42 2.59 3.79 -1.32
CA ILE A 42 2.24 2.91 -0.21
C ILE A 42 3.16 3.12 1.01
N GLN A 43 4.42 3.50 0.78
CA GLN A 43 5.41 3.72 1.84
C GLN A 43 5.35 5.11 2.46
N LEU A 44 4.40 5.98 2.06
CA LEU A 44 4.20 7.28 2.70
C LEU A 44 3.90 7.09 4.19
N SER A 45 4.66 7.83 5.01
CA SER A 45 4.57 7.84 6.47
C SER A 45 3.76 9.02 7.01
N ASN A 46 3.62 10.08 6.21
CA ASN A 46 3.10 11.38 6.64
C ASN A 46 1.61 11.56 6.30
N SER A 47 1.00 10.56 5.65
CA SER A 47 -0.40 10.54 5.25
C SER A 47 -0.93 9.11 5.34
N PRO A 48 -2.23 8.91 5.59
CA PRO A 48 -2.81 7.58 5.60
C PRO A 48 -2.54 6.86 4.28
N SER A 49 -1.93 5.68 4.33
CA SER A 49 -1.53 4.91 3.13
C SER A 49 -2.30 3.60 2.98
N LEU A 50 -3.08 3.19 3.99
CA LEU A 50 -3.81 1.92 3.93
C LEU A 50 -4.96 1.91 2.90
N PHE A 51 -5.61 3.06 2.69
CA PHE A 51 -6.76 3.14 1.78
C PHE A 51 -6.35 3.14 0.30
N ILE A 52 -5.11 3.49 -0.02
CA ILE A 52 -4.59 3.48 -1.40
C ILE A 52 -4.09 2.10 -1.82
N THR A 53 -3.94 1.14 -0.90
CA THR A 53 -3.35 -0.18 -1.17
C THR A 53 -4.08 -0.93 -2.28
N LEU A 54 -5.40 -1.16 -2.18
CA LEU A 54 -6.11 -1.89 -3.25
C LEU A 54 -6.16 -1.12 -4.57
N PRO A 55 -6.39 0.21 -4.59
CA PRO A 55 -6.23 1.01 -5.82
C PRO A 55 -4.85 0.84 -6.47
N CYS A 56 -3.76 0.89 -5.69
CA CYS A 56 -2.41 0.71 -6.19
C CYS A 56 -2.16 -0.71 -6.73
N ILE A 57 -2.64 -1.74 -6.04
CA ILE A 57 -2.53 -3.13 -6.50
C ILE A 57 -3.35 -3.35 -7.78
N ALA A 58 -4.55 -2.78 -7.87
CA ALA A 58 -5.38 -2.85 -9.07
C ALA A 58 -4.71 -2.12 -10.26
N TYR A 59 -4.16 -0.93 -10.03
CA TYR A 59 -3.36 -0.20 -11.01
C TYR A 59 -2.17 -1.05 -11.49
N LEU A 60 -1.45 -1.67 -10.56
CA LEU A 60 -0.29 -2.49 -10.86
C LEU A 60 -0.66 -3.72 -11.71
N LYS A 61 -1.74 -4.43 -11.34
CA LYS A 61 -2.28 -5.52 -12.16
C LYS A 61 -2.57 -5.07 -13.58
N GLN A 62 -3.24 -3.93 -13.75
CA GLN A 62 -3.54 -3.36 -15.06
C GLN A 62 -2.27 -3.08 -15.88
N GLN A 63 -1.24 -2.47 -15.26
CA GLN A 63 0.03 -2.17 -15.95
C GLN A 63 0.80 -3.44 -16.31
N ILE A 64 0.80 -4.46 -15.45
CA ILE A 64 1.46 -5.74 -15.73
C ILE A 64 0.74 -6.46 -16.88
N THR A 65 -0.59 -6.52 -16.87
CA THR A 65 -1.37 -7.14 -17.96
C THR A 65 -1.16 -6.40 -19.29
N LYS A 66 -1.07 -5.06 -19.26
CA LYS A 66 -0.72 -4.27 -20.45
C LYS A 66 0.69 -4.60 -20.95
N SER A 67 1.65 -4.74 -20.03
CA SER A 67 3.04 -5.09 -20.34
C SER A 67 3.16 -6.48 -20.92
N GLU A 68 2.43 -7.47 -20.40
CA GLU A 68 2.39 -8.84 -20.94
C GLU A 68 1.99 -8.87 -22.42
N ARG A 69 1.02 -8.03 -22.81
CA ARG A 69 0.57 -7.92 -24.22
C ARG A 69 1.56 -7.18 -25.12
N THR A 70 2.35 -6.27 -24.56
CA THR A 70 3.22 -5.36 -25.33
C THR A 70 4.64 -5.92 -25.47
N MET A 71 5.14 -6.58 -24.43
CA MET A 71 6.46 -7.21 -24.41
C MET A 71 6.49 -8.42 -25.34
N ARG A 72 7.57 -8.58 -26.10
CA ARG A 72 7.75 -9.68 -27.06
C ARG A 72 8.97 -10.52 -26.70
N GLY A 73 8.91 -11.80 -27.05
CA GLY A 73 9.99 -12.75 -26.80
C GLY A 73 10.15 -13.10 -25.32
N GLY A 74 11.38 -13.37 -24.87
CA GLY A 74 11.67 -13.84 -23.51
C GLY A 74 11.33 -12.86 -22.38
N THR A 75 10.97 -11.61 -22.67
CA THR A 75 10.65 -10.61 -21.65
C THR A 75 9.19 -10.61 -21.21
N SER A 76 8.27 -11.16 -22.00
CA SER A 76 6.86 -11.33 -21.61
C SER A 76 6.71 -12.29 -20.42
N PHE A 77 7.66 -13.22 -20.26
CA PHE A 77 7.74 -14.11 -19.11
C PHE A 77 7.76 -13.35 -17.78
N PHE A 78 8.48 -12.21 -17.70
CA PHE A 78 8.54 -11.42 -16.47
C PHE A 78 7.17 -10.86 -16.10
N ALA A 79 6.43 -10.30 -17.07
CA ALA A 79 5.09 -9.78 -16.82
C ALA A 79 4.14 -10.88 -16.33
N LYS A 80 4.13 -12.03 -17.01
CA LYS A 80 3.30 -13.19 -16.61
C LYS A 80 3.66 -13.69 -15.22
N ARG A 81 4.96 -13.86 -14.93
CA ARG A 81 5.44 -14.32 -13.63
C ARG A 81 5.15 -13.32 -12.52
N SER A 82 5.33 -12.03 -12.77
CA SER A 82 5.01 -10.96 -11.83
C SER A 82 3.53 -10.93 -11.48
N LEU A 83 2.63 -11.14 -12.46
CA LEU A 83 1.19 -11.21 -12.19
C LEU A 83 0.86 -12.39 -11.27
N GLN A 84 1.40 -13.58 -11.58
CA GLN A 84 1.21 -14.77 -10.73
C GLN A 84 1.72 -14.57 -9.30
N LEU A 85 2.88 -13.94 -9.14
CA LEU A 85 3.44 -13.65 -7.82
C LEU A 85 2.62 -12.61 -7.07
N LEU A 86 2.15 -11.56 -7.76
CA LEU A 86 1.31 -10.54 -7.15
C LEU A 86 0.02 -11.14 -6.61
N GLU A 87 -0.59 -12.07 -7.34
CA GLU A 87 -1.84 -12.73 -6.93
C GLU A 87 -1.64 -13.74 -5.82
N SER A 88 -0.50 -14.43 -5.77
CA SER A 88 -0.23 -15.42 -4.72
C SER A 88 0.29 -14.81 -3.42
N MET A 89 1.03 -13.70 -3.51
CA MET A 89 1.68 -13.08 -2.36
C MET A 89 0.84 -11.99 -1.70
N PHE A 90 0.08 -11.21 -2.48
CA PHE A 90 -0.74 -10.14 -1.91
C PHE A 90 -2.09 -10.69 -1.45
N LYS A 91 -2.33 -10.67 -0.14
CA LYS A 91 -3.60 -11.06 0.47
C LYS A 91 -4.36 -9.83 0.95
N ILE A 92 -5.61 -9.71 0.51
CA ILE A 92 -6.49 -8.62 0.93
C ILE A 92 -6.98 -8.92 2.35
N GLU A 93 -6.45 -8.17 3.32
CA GLU A 93 -6.94 -8.21 4.69
C GLU A 93 -8.11 -7.25 4.93
N HIS A 94 -8.87 -7.52 6.00
CA HIS A 94 -10.04 -6.75 6.40
C HIS A 94 -9.77 -5.24 6.53
N LEU A 95 -8.63 -4.86 7.11
CA LEU A 95 -8.27 -3.45 7.31
C LEU A 95 -8.10 -2.67 6.00
N HIS A 96 -7.63 -3.32 4.93
CA HIS A 96 -7.53 -2.67 3.60
C HIS A 96 -8.91 -2.27 3.08
N VAL A 97 -9.89 -3.17 3.22
CA VAL A 97 -11.27 -2.97 2.78
C VAL A 97 -11.90 -1.85 3.60
N MET A 98 -11.69 -1.86 4.92
CA MET A 98 -12.17 -0.80 5.81
C MET A 98 -11.58 0.57 5.48
N GLY A 99 -10.27 0.66 5.25
CA GLY A 99 -9.62 1.92 4.87
C GLY A 99 -10.24 2.52 3.60
N ILE A 100 -10.50 1.69 2.60
CA ILE A 100 -11.12 2.12 1.34
C ILE A 100 -12.58 2.54 1.54
N PHE A 101 -13.34 1.76 2.31
CA PHE A 101 -14.75 2.05 2.59
C PHE A 101 -14.92 3.40 3.28
N LEU A 102 -14.02 3.73 4.21
CA LEU A 102 -14.06 4.97 4.98
C LEU A 102 -13.59 6.18 4.15
N HIS A 103 -12.86 5.97 3.06
CA HIS A 103 -12.36 7.06 2.22
C HIS A 103 -13.44 7.57 1.25
N PRO A 104 -13.73 8.90 1.21
CA PRO A 104 -14.85 9.47 0.44
C PRO A 104 -14.84 9.11 -1.05
N ASN A 105 -13.65 9.05 -1.66
CA ASN A 105 -13.51 8.78 -3.10
C ASN A 105 -13.62 7.28 -3.45
N TYR A 106 -13.54 6.37 -2.48
CA TYR A 106 -13.43 4.92 -2.73
C TYR A 106 -14.49 4.06 -2.02
N LYS A 107 -15.52 4.69 -1.44
CA LYS A 107 -16.66 4.06 -0.73
C LYS A 107 -17.35 2.91 -1.45
N GLN A 108 -17.21 2.83 -2.77
CA GLN A 108 -17.87 1.83 -3.63
C GLN A 108 -17.20 0.45 -3.60
N LEU A 109 -16.06 0.28 -2.89
CA LEU A 109 -15.40 -1.02 -2.67
C LEU A 109 -15.21 -1.88 -3.93
N LYS A 110 -14.89 -1.24 -5.07
CA LYS A 110 -14.76 -1.89 -6.40
C LYS A 110 -13.74 -3.04 -6.48
N TYR A 111 -12.86 -3.14 -5.48
CA TYR A 111 -11.74 -4.08 -5.45
C TYR A 111 -11.90 -5.17 -4.38
N ALA A 112 -13.03 -5.21 -3.68
CA ALA A 112 -13.32 -6.19 -2.63
C ALA A 112 -14.35 -7.23 -3.09
N THR A 113 -14.28 -8.44 -2.54
CA THR A 113 -15.29 -9.49 -2.77
C THR A 113 -16.55 -9.19 -1.98
N GLN A 114 -17.68 -9.81 -2.36
CA GLN A 114 -18.95 -9.61 -1.67
C GLN A 114 -18.88 -9.98 -0.19
N ILE A 115 -18.13 -11.03 0.15
CA ILE A 115 -17.91 -11.47 1.53
C ILE A 115 -17.18 -10.39 2.32
N GLN A 116 -16.08 -9.85 1.75
CA GLN A 116 -15.30 -8.78 2.38
C GLN A 116 -16.12 -7.51 2.58
N ILE A 117 -17.01 -7.19 1.64
CA ILE A 117 -17.92 -6.05 1.73
C ILE A 117 -18.90 -6.24 2.91
N ILE A 118 -19.52 -7.41 3.02
CA ILE A 118 -20.46 -7.74 4.11
C ILE A 118 -19.76 -7.63 5.47
N GLU A 119 -18.57 -8.23 5.59
CA GLU A 119 -17.77 -8.16 6.82
C GLU A 119 -17.43 -6.71 7.17
N CYS A 120 -17.00 -5.90 6.20
CA CYS A 120 -16.66 -4.49 6.40
C CYS A 120 -17.88 -3.70 6.94
N HIS A 121 -19.06 -3.92 6.36
CA HIS A 121 -20.29 -3.27 6.84
C HIS A 121 -20.66 -3.70 8.26
N ASN A 122 -20.51 -4.98 8.60
CA ASN A 122 -20.76 -5.50 9.94
C ASN A 122 -19.81 -4.87 10.97
N SER A 123 -18.50 -4.84 10.67
CA SER A 123 -17.50 -4.21 11.54
C SER A 123 -17.76 -2.72 11.76
N CYS A 124 -18.15 -1.99 10.70
CA CYS A 124 -18.52 -0.58 10.83
C CYS A 124 -19.77 -0.38 11.69
N ARG A 125 -20.76 -1.29 11.59
CA ARG A 125 -21.98 -1.23 12.40
C ARG A 125 -21.71 -1.49 13.88
N LEU A 126 -20.85 -2.46 14.19
CA LEU A 126 -20.47 -2.79 15.57
C LEU A 126 -19.59 -1.70 16.22
N ALA A 127 -18.84 -0.94 15.42
CA ALA A 127 -17.95 0.11 15.91
C ALA A 127 -18.70 1.39 16.34
N ILE A 128 -19.99 1.53 16.01
CA ILE A 128 -20.80 2.68 16.42
C ILE A 128 -21.48 2.32 17.75
N PRO A 129 -21.24 3.05 18.84
CA PRO A 129 -21.94 2.82 20.10
C PRO A 129 -23.43 3.05 19.89
N SER A 130 -24.23 2.02 20.16
CA SER A 130 -25.68 1.98 20.05
C SER A 130 -26.34 3.07 20.89
N SER A 131 -26.47 4.26 20.30
CA SER A 131 -27.24 5.38 20.81
C SER A 131 -28.37 5.72 19.85
N SER A 132 -29.12 4.68 19.44
CA SER A 132 -30.54 4.77 19.03
C SER A 132 -31.04 3.38 18.63
N THR A 133 -31.89 2.81 19.47
CA THR A 133 -32.72 1.65 19.21
C THR A 133 -33.38 1.72 17.83
N SER A 134 -33.17 0.69 17.01
CA SER A 134 -34.22 0.21 16.11
C SER A 134 -34.02 -1.29 15.94
N THR A 135 -34.87 -2.04 16.63
CA THR A 135 -35.15 -3.44 16.45
C THR A 135 -35.33 -3.75 14.96
N TYR A 136 -34.40 -4.50 14.38
CA TYR A 136 -34.67 -5.28 13.17
C TYR A 136 -34.12 -6.68 13.38
N SER A 137 -35.08 -7.57 13.59
CA SER A 137 -34.98 -9.02 13.58
C SER A 137 -34.22 -9.52 12.37
N ALA A 138 -33.32 -10.48 12.63
CA ALA A 138 -32.72 -11.32 11.61
C ALA A 138 -33.81 -11.95 10.74
N SER A 139 -33.92 -11.50 9.50
CA SER A 139 -34.66 -12.19 8.44
C SER A 139 -33.63 -12.70 7.44
N ASN A 140 -33.53 -14.02 7.38
CA ASN A 140 -32.91 -14.76 6.29
C ASN A 140 -33.61 -14.38 4.99
N ASP A 141 -32.93 -13.69 4.07
CA ASP A 141 -33.35 -13.67 2.66
C ASP A 141 -32.14 -13.58 1.73
N ASN A 142 -31.87 -14.70 1.07
CA ASN A 142 -30.71 -14.94 0.19
C ASN A 142 -30.90 -14.37 -1.24
N ASN A 143 -31.68 -13.31 -1.45
CA ASN A 143 -32.02 -12.85 -2.81
C ASN A 143 -32.04 -11.31 -2.99
N GLU A 144 -30.97 -10.60 -2.66
CA GLU A 144 -30.80 -9.18 -3.05
C GLU A 144 -29.39 -8.89 -3.62
N ILE A 145 -29.01 -9.57 -4.71
CA ILE A 145 -27.70 -9.39 -5.37
C ILE A 145 -27.70 -8.25 -6.42
N ASN A 146 -28.85 -7.67 -6.80
CA ASN A 146 -28.88 -6.61 -7.82
C ASN A 146 -29.90 -5.49 -7.54
N LYS A 147 -29.67 -4.67 -6.50
CA LYS A 147 -30.37 -3.37 -6.35
C LYS A 147 -29.39 -2.20 -6.26
N PRO A 148 -29.65 -1.08 -6.96
CA PRO A 148 -28.83 0.11 -6.85
C PRO A 148 -28.90 0.68 -5.43
N LEU A 149 -27.76 1.22 -4.99
CA LEU A 149 -27.47 1.77 -3.67
C LEU A 149 -28.68 2.50 -3.05
N THR A 150 -29.25 1.94 -1.98
CA THR A 150 -30.44 2.52 -1.34
C THR A 150 -30.14 3.88 -0.71
N LYS A 151 -31.09 4.82 -0.79
CA LYS A 151 -30.98 6.18 -0.20
C LYS A 151 -30.59 6.18 1.30
N LYS A 152 -30.81 5.06 1.99
CA LYS A 152 -30.48 4.84 3.41
C LYS A 152 -28.98 4.70 3.65
N LEU A 153 -28.24 4.07 2.74
CA LEU A 153 -26.77 3.94 2.84
C LEU A 153 -26.04 5.24 2.52
N LYS A 154 -26.59 6.07 1.62
CA LYS A 154 -26.05 7.42 1.35
C LYS A 154 -26.15 8.33 2.57
N ARG A 155 -27.32 8.36 3.22
CA ARG A 155 -27.52 9.06 4.51
C ARG A 155 -26.64 8.49 5.63
N PHE A 156 -26.42 7.17 5.65
CA PHE A 156 -25.49 6.53 6.58
C PHE A 156 -24.05 7.00 6.36
N LEU A 157 -23.58 7.07 5.11
CA LEU A 157 -22.24 7.55 4.76
C LEU A 157 -22.04 9.05 4.96
N GLU A 158 -23.11 9.84 4.90
CA GLU A 158 -23.14 11.26 5.27
C GLU A 158 -23.07 11.42 6.80
N SER A 159 -23.92 10.71 7.56
CA SER A 159 -23.84 10.63 9.04
C SER A 159 -22.49 10.06 9.53
N LEU A 160 -21.88 9.11 8.83
CA LEU A 160 -20.56 8.56 9.18
C LEU A 160 -19.41 9.57 8.98
N MET A 161 -19.63 10.64 8.23
CA MET A 161 -18.65 11.71 8.06
C MET A 161 -18.97 12.93 8.92
N ASP A 162 -20.25 13.15 9.25
CA ASP A 162 -20.73 14.30 10.03
C ASP A 162 -20.75 14.07 11.55
N ASP A 163 -20.85 12.81 12.02
CA ASP A 163 -20.87 12.50 13.46
C ASP A 163 -19.45 12.38 14.07
N ILE A 164 -19.28 12.88 15.29
CA ILE A 164 -18.01 12.98 16.03
C ILE A 164 -17.41 11.60 16.43
N THR A 165 -18.19 10.52 16.34
CA THR A 165 -17.83 9.14 16.71
C THR A 165 -17.13 8.33 15.60
N PRO A 166 -17.59 8.30 14.34
CA PRO A 166 -16.85 7.66 13.24
C PRO A 166 -15.50 8.30 12.96
N HIS A 167 -15.30 9.57 13.30
CA HIS A 167 -13.99 10.22 13.20
C HIS A 167 -12.91 9.55 14.08
N LYS A 168 -13.25 9.03 15.27
CA LYS A 168 -12.29 8.28 16.10
C LYS A 168 -11.98 6.91 15.51
N PHE A 169 -12.99 6.22 14.99
CA PHE A 169 -12.82 4.91 14.37
C PHE A 169 -12.03 4.99 13.07
N SER A 170 -12.40 5.92 12.19
CA SER A 170 -11.70 6.16 10.92
C SER A 170 -10.27 6.64 11.12
N ARG A 171 -10.03 7.52 12.11
CA ARG A 171 -8.66 7.91 12.49
C ARG A 171 -7.81 6.72 12.93
N LYS A 172 -8.36 5.77 13.68
CA LYS A 172 -7.63 4.55 14.08
C LYS A 172 -7.25 3.70 12.87
N ILE A 173 -8.18 3.50 11.93
CA ILE A 173 -7.91 2.72 10.70
C ILE A 173 -6.89 3.46 9.81
N PHE A 174 -7.03 4.76 9.62
CA PHE A 174 -6.12 5.58 8.82
C PHE A 174 -4.74 5.80 9.45
N ALA A 175 -4.60 5.60 10.76
CA ALA A 175 -3.31 5.64 11.45
C ALA A 175 -2.45 4.38 11.21
N VAL A 176 -3.02 3.29 10.67
CA VAL A 176 -2.26 2.09 10.32
C VAL A 176 -1.50 2.36 9.02
N PRO A 177 -0.16 2.37 9.03
CA PRO A 177 0.61 2.51 7.80
C PRO A 177 0.51 1.22 6.98
N CYS A 178 0.49 1.34 5.66
CA CYS A 178 0.49 0.15 4.80
C CYS A 178 1.87 -0.54 4.74
N SER A 179 2.95 0.14 5.13
CA SER A 179 4.31 -0.41 5.06
C SER A 179 5.12 -0.14 6.32
N SER A 180 5.89 -1.14 6.75
CA SER A 180 6.93 -1.01 7.78
C SER A 180 8.11 -0.14 7.33
N ALA A 181 8.29 0.04 6.02
CA ALA A 181 9.40 0.81 5.44
C ALA A 181 9.36 2.31 5.78
N ALA A 182 8.20 2.81 6.25
CA ALA A 182 8.08 4.14 6.83
C ALA A 182 9.12 4.36 7.95
N VAL A 183 9.29 3.37 8.82
CA VAL A 183 10.23 3.43 9.94
C VAL A 183 11.66 3.14 9.48
N GLU A 184 11.84 2.33 8.44
CA GLU A 184 13.15 2.02 7.85
C GLU A 184 13.87 3.26 7.30
N ARG A 185 13.14 4.27 6.82
CA ARG A 185 13.74 5.54 6.38
C ARG A 185 14.39 6.31 7.54
N GLU A 186 13.74 6.35 8.70
CA GLU A 186 14.31 6.94 9.91
C GLU A 186 15.51 6.13 10.42
N PHE A 187 15.40 4.79 10.42
CA PHE A 187 16.52 3.92 10.77
C PHE A 187 17.69 4.02 9.79
N SER A 188 17.43 4.20 8.49
CA SER A 188 18.48 4.42 7.48
C SER A 188 19.20 5.74 7.72
N ALA A 189 18.46 6.80 8.04
CA ALA A 189 19.05 8.09 8.38
C ALA A 189 19.83 8.04 9.71
N ALA A 190 19.43 7.19 10.64
CA ALA A 190 20.17 6.91 11.87
C ALA A 190 21.24 5.81 11.70
N GLY A 191 21.36 5.20 10.51
CA GLY A 191 22.24 4.06 10.27
C GLY A 191 23.69 4.38 10.59
N GLN A 192 24.13 5.62 10.38
CA GLN A 192 25.48 6.08 10.76
C GLN A 192 25.71 6.09 12.28
N LEU A 193 24.67 6.35 13.09
CA LEU A 193 24.74 6.29 14.56
C LEU A 193 24.77 4.84 15.09
N VAL A 194 24.14 3.91 14.37
CA VAL A 194 24.03 2.50 14.78
C VAL A 194 25.22 1.66 14.28
N THR A 195 25.78 1.97 13.10
CA THR A 195 26.75 1.09 12.41
C THR A 195 28.19 1.59 12.39
N GLN A 196 28.50 2.78 12.90
CA GLN A 196 29.89 3.18 13.07
C GLN A 196 30.48 2.64 14.36
N ARG A 197 31.57 1.88 14.26
CA ARG A 197 32.47 1.43 15.35
C ARG A 197 32.91 2.55 16.33
N ARG A 198 32.53 3.81 16.11
CA ARG A 198 32.93 5.01 16.86
C ARG A 198 31.80 5.70 17.63
N SER A 199 30.54 5.32 17.46
CA SER A 199 29.45 5.85 18.30
C SER A 199 29.38 5.04 19.60
N ASN A 200 30.06 5.52 20.64
CA ASN A 200 29.92 5.00 22.01
C ASN A 200 28.58 5.42 22.64
N ILE A 201 27.48 5.22 21.91
CA ILE A 201 26.14 5.61 22.32
C ILE A 201 25.43 4.36 22.82
N LYS A 202 24.88 4.44 24.03
CA LYS A 202 24.10 3.34 24.60
C LYS A 202 22.83 3.11 23.78
N PRO A 203 22.35 1.85 23.63
CA PRO A 203 21.12 1.56 22.89
C PRO A 203 19.90 2.36 23.38
N SER A 204 19.80 2.63 24.69
CA SER A 204 18.73 3.46 25.26
C SER A 204 18.75 4.89 24.71
N THR A 205 19.94 5.49 24.62
CA THR A 205 20.12 6.85 24.09
C THR A 205 19.82 6.92 22.59
N ILE A 206 20.08 5.85 21.84
CA ILE A 206 19.68 5.76 20.42
C ILE A 206 18.15 5.82 20.29
N ASN A 207 17.43 5.09 21.14
CA ASN A 207 15.97 5.12 21.15
C ASN A 207 15.43 6.51 21.50
N ASP A 208 16.02 7.18 22.49
CA ASP A 208 15.64 8.55 22.87
C ASP A 208 15.87 9.54 21.72
N ILE A 209 17.01 9.43 21.03
CA ILE A 209 17.33 10.27 19.86
C ILE A 209 16.34 10.02 18.72
N LEU A 210 16.05 8.76 18.40
CA LEU A 210 15.07 8.39 17.36
C LEU A 210 13.67 8.91 17.71
N PHE A 211 13.28 8.82 18.98
CA PHE A 211 12.00 9.32 19.46
C PHE A 211 11.90 10.85 19.36
N LEU A 212 12.92 11.58 19.82
CA LEU A 212 12.98 13.04 19.73
C LEU A 212 12.94 13.52 18.27
N ARG A 213 13.69 12.85 17.38
CA ARG A 213 13.68 13.13 15.94
C ARG A 213 12.30 12.90 15.31
N SER A 214 11.61 11.82 15.69
CA SER A 214 10.25 11.53 15.23
C SER A 214 9.26 12.66 15.62
N ILE A 215 9.38 13.20 16.84
CA ILE A 215 8.58 14.34 17.29
C ILE A 215 8.90 15.59 16.47
N GLU A 216 10.19 15.88 16.24
CA GLU A 216 10.60 17.05 15.47
C GLU A 216 10.11 16.99 14.02
N ASN A 217 10.23 15.82 13.38
CA ASN A 217 9.73 15.59 12.02
C ASN A 217 8.22 15.77 11.95
N SER A 218 7.48 15.32 12.97
CA SER A 218 6.02 15.51 13.03
C SER A 218 5.63 16.99 13.12
N LYS A 219 6.40 17.82 13.84
CA LYS A 219 6.16 19.26 13.97
C LYS A 219 6.47 20.07 12.71
N ARG A 220 7.41 19.60 11.87
CA ARG A 220 7.76 20.27 10.61
C ARG A 220 6.73 20.08 9.50
N LEU A 221 5.77 19.16 9.69
CA LEU A 221 4.73 18.80 8.73
C LEU A 221 3.37 19.46 9.00
N THR A 222 3.21 20.12 10.15
CA THR A 222 2.04 20.94 10.55
C THR A 222 2.32 22.41 10.36
#